data_AF-A0A7W0EU05-F1
#
_entry.id   AF-A0A7W0EU05-F1
#
_cell.length_a   1.000
_cell.length_b   1.000
_cell.length_c   1.000
_cell.angle_alpha   90.00
_cell.angle_beta   90.00
_cell.angle_gamma   90.00
#
_symmetry.space_group_name_H-M   'P 1'
#
loop_
_entity.id
_entity.type
_entity.pdbx_description
1 polymer ?
#
loop_
_entity_poly.entity_id
_entity_poly.type
_entity_poly.pdbx_seq_one_letter_code
_entity_poly.pdbx_strand_id
1 'polypeptide(L)'
;MTNPTYIVLSDLTNRFFFLYGTYAVINRLYGGKGAGRPTGLTLADSKDILGYGRSGGVPLLEYLDEIGFTRRNGNKRVLNT
;
A
#
# COMPACT_ATOMS: atom_id res chain seq x y z
N MET A 1 -20.56 -11.64 18.66
CA MET A 1 -20.19 -10.65 19.69
C MET A 1 -18.70 -10.36 19.54
N THR A 2 -18.33 -9.26 18.87
CA THR A 2 -16.94 -8.85 18.68
C THR A 2 -16.50 -7.99 19.88
N ASN A 3 -15.39 -8.39 20.49
CA ASN A 3 -14.86 -7.83 21.74
C ASN A 3 -14.31 -6.40 21.49
N PRO A 4 -14.82 -5.35 22.17
CA PRO A 4 -14.53 -3.94 21.83
C PRO A 4 -13.07 -3.51 22.05
N THR A 5 -12.25 -4.30 22.74
CA THR A 5 -10.83 -3.99 22.98
C THR A 5 -9.96 -4.15 21.73
N TYR A 6 -10.38 -4.96 20.74
CA TYR A 6 -9.63 -5.14 19.48
C TYR A 6 -9.82 -3.98 18.49
N ILE A 7 -10.77 -3.06 18.73
CA ILE A 7 -11.13 -1.97 17.81
C ILE A 7 -10.29 -0.70 18.08
N VAL A 8 -9.70 -0.57 19.27
CA VAL A 8 -8.96 0.64 19.66
C VAL A 8 -7.44 0.50 19.47
N LEU A 9 -6.85 -0.68 19.75
CA LEU A 9 -5.45 -0.98 19.39
C LEU A 9 -5.27 -1.13 17.88
N SER A 10 -6.33 -1.51 17.16
CA SER A 10 -6.34 -1.48 15.70
C SER A 10 -6.33 -0.07 15.12
N ASP A 11 -6.68 1.00 15.86
CA ASP A 11 -6.73 2.34 15.25
C ASP A 11 -5.33 2.94 15.11
N LEU A 12 -4.47 2.88 16.14
CA LEU A 12 -3.12 3.43 16.07
C LEU A 12 -2.18 2.54 15.25
N THR A 13 -2.20 1.23 15.48
CA THR A 13 -1.34 0.29 14.74
C THR A 13 -1.72 0.26 13.26
N ASN A 14 -3.02 0.26 12.90
CA ASN A 14 -3.40 0.35 11.49
C ASN A 14 -3.05 1.72 10.88
N ARG A 15 -3.18 2.83 11.63
CA ARG A 15 -2.75 4.16 11.14
C ARG A 15 -1.25 4.23 10.87
N PHE A 16 -0.42 3.68 11.75
CA PHE A 16 1.03 3.58 11.50
C PHE A 16 1.32 2.66 10.31
N PHE A 17 0.62 1.53 10.21
CA PHE A 17 0.74 0.60 9.08
C PHE A 17 0.40 1.25 7.74
N PHE A 18 -0.65 2.07 7.74
CA PHE A 18 -1.08 2.88 6.61
C PHE A 18 -0.05 3.94 6.26
N LEU A 19 0.45 4.67 7.26
CA LEU A 19 1.42 5.73 7.05
C LEU A 19 2.72 5.18 6.44
N TYR A 20 3.34 4.19 7.10
CA TYR A 20 4.58 3.56 6.61
C TYR A 20 4.37 2.88 5.25
N GLY A 21 3.26 2.17 5.08
CA GLY A 21 2.92 1.55 3.81
C GLY A 21 2.79 2.57 2.69
N THR A 22 2.07 3.66 2.92
CA THR A 22 1.88 4.72 1.92
C THR A 22 3.20 5.38 1.54
N TYR A 23 4.07 5.68 2.51
CA TYR A 23 5.43 6.18 2.23
C TYR A 23 6.27 5.20 1.40
N ALA A 24 6.20 3.90 1.70
CA ALA A 24 6.90 2.89 0.92
C ALA A 24 6.37 2.79 -0.52
N VAL A 25 5.04 2.89 -0.71
CA VAL A 25 4.43 2.95 -2.04
C VAL A 25 4.89 4.19 -2.80
N ILE A 26 4.86 5.37 -2.16
CA ILE A 26 5.33 6.64 -2.76
C ILE A 26 6.79 6.50 -3.20
N ASN A 27 7.68 6.05 -2.30
CA ASN A 27 9.10 5.88 -2.61
C ASN A 27 9.33 4.88 -3.75
N ARG A 28 8.56 3.78 -3.80
CA ARG A 28 8.65 2.82 -4.90
C ARG A 28 8.23 3.46 -6.23
N LEU A 29 7.06 4.11 -6.23
CA LEU A 29 6.44 4.59 -7.46
C LEU A 29 7.15 5.84 -8.02
N TYR A 30 7.55 6.78 -7.17
CA TYR A 30 8.31 7.97 -7.56
C TYR A 30 9.79 7.68 -7.73
N GLY A 31 10.41 6.89 -6.85
CA GLY A 31 11.82 6.48 -6.99
C GLY A 31 12.07 5.61 -8.23
N GLY A 32 11.04 4.89 -8.70
CA GLY A 32 11.08 4.17 -9.97
C GLY A 32 11.23 5.08 -11.19
N LYS A 33 10.62 6.29 -11.18
CA LYS A 33 10.65 7.23 -12.31
C LYS A 33 12.06 7.76 -12.62
N GLY A 34 12.97 7.82 -11.64
CA GLY A 34 14.34 8.34 -11.82
C GLY A 34 15.45 7.28 -11.98
N ALA A 35 15.21 6.04 -11.54
CA ALA A 35 16.27 5.02 -11.41
C ALA A 35 16.20 3.88 -12.44
N GLY A 36 15.40 4.01 -13.51
CA GLY A 36 15.21 2.94 -14.51
C GLY A 36 14.51 1.69 -13.96
N ARG A 37 13.88 1.78 -12.77
CA ARG A 37 13.12 0.69 -12.16
C ARG A 37 11.68 0.69 -12.66
N PRO A 38 11.01 -0.47 -12.73
CA PRO A 38 9.62 -0.54 -13.17
C PRO A 38 8.73 0.35 -12.29
N THR A 39 8.05 1.30 -12.93
CA THR A 39 7.05 2.17 -12.33
C THR A 39 5.75 1.39 -12.16
N GLY A 40 5.66 0.62 -11.09
CA GLY A 40 4.44 -0.10 -10.75
C GLY A 40 4.63 -1.08 -9.60
N LEU A 41 3.54 -1.38 -8.91
CA LEU A 41 3.52 -2.21 -7.72
C LEU A 41 2.62 -3.41 -7.95
N THR A 42 3.18 -4.61 -7.89
CA THR A 42 2.40 -5.85 -7.90
C THR A 42 2.06 -6.30 -6.48
N LEU A 43 1.07 -7.18 -6.34
CA LEU A 43 0.77 -7.82 -5.05
C LEU A 43 1.91 -8.73 -4.54
N ALA A 44 2.82 -9.15 -5.42
CA ALA A 44 4.02 -9.90 -5.01
C ALA A 44 5.03 -8.97 -4.32
N ASP A 45 5.18 -7.74 -4.85
CA ASP A 45 6.10 -6.75 -4.29
C ASP A 45 5.62 -6.18 -2.94
N SER A 46 4.34 -6.39 -2.57
CA SER A 46 3.76 -5.89 -1.32
C SER A 46 4.54 -6.33 -0.08
N LYS A 47 5.04 -7.57 -0.04
CA LYS A 47 5.80 -8.06 1.11
C LYS A 47 7.14 -7.34 1.25
N ASP A 48 7.85 -7.17 0.14
CA ASP A 48 9.19 -6.60 0.12
C ASP A 48 9.18 -5.08 0.29
N ILE A 49 8.13 -4.41 -0.20
CA ILE A 49 8.01 -2.94 -0.12
C ILE A 49 7.35 -2.51 1.18
N LEU A 50 6.22 -3.12 1.54
CA LEU A 50 5.42 -2.68 2.68
C LEU A 50 5.88 -3.33 4.00
N GLY A 51 6.64 -4.43 3.91
CA GLY A 51 7.05 -5.22 5.08
C GLY A 51 5.99 -6.21 5.55
N TYR A 52 4.86 -6.32 4.84
CA TYR A 52 3.75 -7.20 5.19
C TYR A 52 3.12 -7.87 3.97
N GLY A 53 2.63 -9.10 4.17
CA GLY A 53 2.05 -9.91 3.11
C GLY A 53 0.73 -9.38 2.56
N ARG A 54 0.14 -10.14 1.62
CA ARG A 54 -1.09 -9.76 0.89
C ARG A 54 -2.24 -9.35 1.81
N SER A 55 -2.42 -9.99 2.96
CA SER A 55 -3.51 -9.70 3.89
C SER A 55 -3.49 -8.27 4.44
N GLY A 56 -2.31 -7.66 4.59
CA GLY A 56 -2.17 -6.25 4.97
C GLY A 56 -1.98 -5.32 3.77
N GLY A 57 -1.36 -5.80 2.70
CA GLY A 57 -1.06 -4.99 1.51
C GLY A 57 -2.27 -4.68 0.64
N VAL A 58 -3.20 -5.63 0.51
CA VAL A 58 -4.43 -5.47 -0.29
C VAL A 58 -5.28 -4.28 0.19
N PRO A 59 -5.69 -4.17 1.47
CA PRO A 59 -6.56 -3.09 1.90
C PRO A 59 -5.90 -1.70 1.75
N LEU A 60 -4.59 -1.59 1.96
CA LEU A 60 -3.87 -0.34 1.70
C LEU A 60 -3.93 0.05 0.22
N LEU A 61 -3.63 -0.90 -0.67
CA LEU A 61 -3.58 -0.63 -2.10
C LEU A 61 -4.97 -0.36 -2.69
N GLU A 62 -6.01 -0.98 -2.16
CA GLU A 62 -7.40 -0.66 -2.52
C GLU A 62 -7.79 0.74 -2.06
N TYR A 63 -7.42 1.13 -0.83
CA TYR A 63 -7.61 2.50 -0.36
C TYR A 63 -6.89 3.52 -1.26
N LEU A 64 -5.64 3.25 -1.66
CA LEU A 64 -4.89 4.12 -2.56
C LEU A 64 -5.51 4.22 -3.96
N ASP A 65 -6.16 3.16 -4.43
CA ASP A 65 -6.93 3.17 -5.67
C ASP A 65 -8.22 3.99 -5.52
N GLU A 66 -8.94 3.86 -4.38
CA GLU A 66 -10.18 4.57 -4.08
C GLU A 66 -10.00 6.09 -4.00
N ILE A 67 -8.93 6.55 -3.34
CA ILE A 67 -8.61 7.99 -3.27
C ILE A 67 -8.02 8.53 -4.59
N GLY A 68 -7.82 7.67 -5.59
CA GLY A 68 -7.28 8.05 -6.90
C GLY A 68 -5.77 8.32 -6.92
N PHE A 69 -5.02 7.90 -5.89
CA PHE A 69 -3.56 8.04 -5.83
C PHE A 69 -2.87 7.03 -6.75
N THR A 70 -3.34 5.78 -6.74
CA THR A 70 -2.95 4.75 -7.70
C THR A 70 -4.11 4.37 -8.61
N ARG A 71 -3.77 3.77 -9.74
CA ARG A 71 -4.74 3.07 -10.59
C ARG A 71 -4.21 1.70 -10.95
N ARG A 72 -5.12 0.75 -11.08
CA ARG A 72 -4.80 -0.59 -11.56
C ARG A 72 -4.60 -0.57 -13.07
N ASN A 73 -3.45 -1.09 -13.50
CA ASN A 73 -3.10 -1.32 -14.89
C ASN A 73 -2.68 -2.79 -15.05
N GLY A 74 -3.66 -3.64 -15.37
CA GLY A 74 -3.50 -5.10 -15.39
C GLY A 74 -3.15 -5.67 -14.00
N ASN A 75 -1.96 -6.27 -13.90
CA ASN A 75 -1.44 -6.86 -12.65
C ASN A 75 -0.61 -5.90 -11.79
N LYS A 76 -0.44 -4.64 -12.23
CA LYS A 76 0.34 -3.63 -11.52
C LYS A 76 -0.56 -2.47 -11.09
N ARG A 77 -0.19 -1.81 -10.01
CA ARG A 77 -0.70 -0.49 -9.64
C ARG A 77 0.32 0.56 -9.99
N VAL A 78 -0.11 1.60 -10.69
CA VAL A 78 0.74 2.71 -11.14
C VAL A 78 0.22 4.01 -10.56
N LEU A 79 1.06 5.03 -10.50
CA LEU A 79 0.60 6.38 -10.12
C LEU A 79 -0.45 6.85 -11.11
N ASN A 80 -1.50 7.45 -10.58
CA ASN A 80 -2.46 8.20 -11.37
C ASN A 80 -1.86 9.59 -11.61
N THR A 81 -1.13 9.74 -12.72
CA THR A 81 -0.59 11.02 -13.21
C THR A 81 -1.45 11.50 -14.37
#